data_AF-G7V870-F1
#
_entry.id   AF-G7V870-F1
#
_cell.length_a   1.000
_cell.length_b   1.000
_cell.length_c   1.000
_cell.angle_alpha   90.00
_cell.angle_beta   90.00
_cell.angle_gamma   90.00
#
_symmetry.space_group_name_H-M   'P 1'
#
loop_
_entity.id
_entity.type
_entity.pdbx_description
1 polymer ?
#
loop_
_entity_poly.entity_id
_entity_poly.type
_entity_poly.pdbx_seq_one_letter_code
_entity_poly.pdbx_strand_id
1 'polypeptide(L)'
;MERKDTPNSVTAQSGTLESSDCLVTCSLQDHLEIEYKGPDKADLLRERAEQIVREAVLKYKLKGAYVTIQDNGALAITMRARIETAIERCLGENDHEGR
;
A
#
# COMPACT_ATOMS: atom_id res chain seq x y z
N MET A 1 -14.63 8.22 15.11
CA MET A 1 -14.12 8.44 13.75
C MET A 1 -14.19 7.10 13.03
N GLU A 2 -15.25 6.97 12.23
CA GLU A 2 -15.74 5.74 11.64
C GLU A 2 -14.71 5.08 10.72
N ARG A 3 -14.36 3.83 11.03
CA ARG A 3 -13.88 2.90 10.02
C ARG A 3 -15.06 2.65 9.09
N LYS A 4 -14.97 3.12 7.84
CA LYS A 4 -15.91 2.72 6.80
C LYS A 4 -15.45 1.38 6.26
N ASP A 5 -15.69 0.34 7.06
CA ASP A 5 -15.64 -1.06 6.64
C ASP A 5 -16.69 -1.23 5.54
N THR A 6 -16.26 -1.05 4.29
CA THR A 6 -17.09 -1.37 3.13
C THR A 6 -17.11 -2.90 3.04
N PRO A 7 -18.29 -3.53 3.04
CA PRO A 7 -18.39 -4.99 3.10
C PRO A 7 -17.84 -5.57 1.78
N ASN A 8 -16.74 -6.33 1.89
CA ASN A 8 -16.08 -7.16 0.87
C ASN A 8 -14.85 -6.60 0.11
N SER A 9 -14.24 -5.50 0.56
CA SER A 9 -12.94 -5.07 0.01
C SER A 9 -11.81 -5.83 0.72
N VAL A 10 -11.08 -6.71 0.02
CA VAL A 10 -9.89 -7.34 0.60
C VAL A 10 -8.86 -6.24 0.88
N THR A 11 -8.46 -6.12 2.14
CA THR A 11 -7.53 -5.08 2.61
C THR A 11 -6.40 -5.72 3.39
N ALA A 12 -5.17 -5.41 3.04
CA ALA A 12 -3.98 -5.87 3.75
C ALA A 12 -3.08 -4.71 4.15
N GLN A 13 -2.34 -4.91 5.25
CA GLN A 13 -1.42 -3.91 5.79
C GLN A 13 -0.03 -4.50 6.00
N SER A 14 0.99 -3.66 5.85
CA SER A 14 2.39 -4.00 6.06
C SER A 14 3.16 -2.83 6.66
N GLY A 15 3.98 -3.13 7.67
CA GLY A 15 4.80 -2.14 8.38
C GLY A 15 4.16 -1.60 9.64
N THR A 16 4.82 -0.64 10.28
CA THR A 16 4.37 0.01 11.52
C THR A 16 4.54 1.52 11.44
N LEU A 17 3.88 2.25 12.35
CA LEU A 17 4.05 3.70 12.50
C LEU A 17 5.27 4.07 13.36
N GLU A 18 6.16 3.12 13.61
CA GLU A 18 7.38 3.36 14.38
C GLU A 18 8.37 4.22 13.60
N SER A 19 9.28 4.87 14.32
CA SER A 19 10.32 5.70 13.71
C SER A 19 11.18 4.87 12.76
N SER A 20 11.44 5.39 11.55
CA SER A 20 12.19 4.71 10.49
C SER A 20 11.47 3.55 9.78
N ASP A 21 10.19 3.31 10.08
CA ASP A 21 9.34 2.39 9.31
C ASP A 21 8.19 3.17 8.63
N CYS A 22 7.41 2.47 7.80
CA CYS A 22 6.29 3.05 7.09
C CYS A 22 5.12 2.06 7.10
N LEU A 23 3.94 2.55 7.46
CA LEU A 23 2.72 1.77 7.42
C LEU A 23 2.06 1.89 6.04
N VAL A 24 2.00 0.78 5.33
CA VAL A 24 1.36 0.68 4.03
C VAL A 24 0.08 -0.12 4.15
N THR A 25 -1.01 0.44 3.66
CA THR A 25 -2.32 -0.22 3.54
C THR A 25 -2.67 -0.34 2.07
N CYS A 26 -3.06 -1.54 1.64
CA CYS A 26 -3.49 -1.82 0.29
C CYS A 26 -4.88 -2.45 0.28
N SER A 27 -5.78 -1.92 -0.53
CA SER A 27 -7.11 -2.49 -0.78
C SER A 27 -7.33 -2.68 -2.27
N LEU A 28 -7.86 -3.83 -2.69
CA LEU A 28 -8.18 -4.05 -4.10
C LEU A 28 -9.44 -3.26 -4.52
N GLN A 29 -9.39 -2.62 -5.69
CA GLN A 29 -10.52 -1.89 -6.27
C GLN A 29 -10.39 -1.78 -7.81
N ASP A 30 -11.37 -1.19 -8.49
CA ASP A 30 -11.37 -1.07 -9.96
C ASP A 30 -10.46 0.06 -10.50
N HIS A 31 -9.98 0.97 -9.64
CA HIS A 31 -9.14 2.10 -10.05
C HIS A 31 -7.89 2.25 -9.16
N LEU A 32 -6.86 2.93 -9.66
CA LEU A 32 -5.65 3.19 -8.89
C LEU A 32 -5.79 4.50 -8.13
N GLU A 33 -5.70 4.46 -6.80
CA GLU A 33 -5.68 5.64 -5.95
C GLU A 33 -4.54 5.50 -4.92
N ILE A 34 -3.75 6.55 -4.77
CA ILE A 34 -2.53 6.55 -3.96
C ILE A 34 -2.58 7.74 -3.02
N GLU A 35 -2.55 7.47 -1.72
CA GLU A 35 -2.55 8.49 -0.68
C GLU A 35 -1.24 8.43 0.11
N TYR A 36 -0.43 9.48 0.03
CA TYR A 36 0.84 9.57 0.75
C TYR A 36 0.73 10.56 1.91
N LYS A 37 1.05 10.09 3.12
CA LYS A 37 1.17 10.87 4.34
C LYS A 37 2.59 10.72 4.85
N GLY A 38 3.37 11.79 4.81
CA GLY A 38 4.75 11.76 5.28
C GLY A 38 5.19 13.12 5.80
N PRO A 39 6.47 13.26 6.21
CA PRO A 39 7.01 14.49 6.74
C PRO A 39 6.95 15.64 5.71
N ASP A 40 6.90 16.88 6.22
CA ASP A 40 6.94 18.10 5.39
C ASP A 40 8.16 18.10 4.45
N LYS A 41 7.92 18.40 3.16
CA LYS A 41 8.90 18.43 2.06
C LYS A 41 9.42 17.07 1.58
N ALA A 42 8.59 16.04 1.66
CA ALA A 42 8.87 14.71 1.15
C ALA A 42 8.37 14.46 -0.29
N ASP A 43 8.32 15.47 -1.18
CA ASP A 43 7.80 15.32 -2.55
C ASP A 43 8.52 14.21 -3.34
N LEU A 44 9.84 14.12 -3.24
CA LEU A 44 10.63 13.06 -3.88
C LEU A 44 10.29 11.66 -3.36
N LEU A 45 9.90 11.54 -2.08
CA LEU A 45 9.46 10.27 -1.50
C LEU A 45 8.05 9.93 -1.99
N ARG A 46 7.15 10.91 -2.05
CA ARG A 46 5.80 10.73 -2.63
C ARG A 46 5.90 10.22 -4.07
N GLU A 47 6.66 10.90 -4.92
CA GLU A 47 6.82 10.52 -6.33
C GLU A 47 7.39 9.10 -6.47
N ARG A 48 8.38 8.74 -5.65
CA ARG A 48 8.93 7.38 -5.61
C ARG A 48 7.90 6.35 -5.16
N ALA A 49 7.14 6.65 -4.10
CA ALA A 49 6.13 5.75 -3.60
C ALA A 49 5.04 5.50 -4.65
N GLU A 50 4.58 6.56 -5.32
CA GLU A 50 3.64 6.45 -6.44
C GLU A 50 4.19 5.59 -7.58
N GLN A 51 5.47 5.77 -7.94
CA GLN A 51 6.10 4.96 -8.97
C GLN A 51 6.14 3.48 -8.56
N ILE A 52 6.58 3.18 -7.34
CA ILE A 52 6.65 1.81 -6.82
C ILE A 52 5.26 1.15 -6.82
N VAL A 53 4.23 1.86 -6.38
CA VAL A 53 2.85 1.35 -6.39
C VAL A 53 2.39 1.08 -7.82
N ARG A 54 2.62 1.99 -8.76
CA ARG A 54 2.28 1.78 -10.18
C ARG A 54 3.00 0.57 -10.76
N GLU A 55 4.30 0.43 -10.48
CA GLU A 55 5.10 -0.73 -10.89
C GLU A 55 4.55 -2.03 -10.30
N ALA A 56 4.17 -2.03 -9.02
CA ALA A 56 3.61 -3.20 -8.36
C ALA A 56 2.23 -3.57 -8.95
N VAL A 57 1.33 -2.61 -9.11
CA VAL A 57 -0.01 -2.80 -9.73
C VAL A 57 0.11 -3.41 -11.13
N LEU A 58 1.06 -2.92 -11.94
CA LEU A 58 1.35 -3.48 -13.26
C LEU A 58 1.97 -4.88 -13.17
N LYS A 59 2.94 -5.09 -12.28
CA LYS A 59 3.62 -6.38 -12.05
C LYS A 59 2.63 -7.48 -11.65
N TYR A 60 1.67 -7.16 -10.78
CA TYR A 60 0.64 -8.07 -10.31
C TYR A 60 -0.63 -8.07 -11.17
N LYS A 61 -0.66 -7.30 -12.28
CA LYS A 61 -1.80 -7.20 -13.22
C LYS A 61 -3.13 -6.88 -12.53
N LEU A 62 -3.10 -6.00 -11.53
CA LEU A 62 -4.29 -5.54 -10.82
C LEU A 62 -5.10 -4.58 -11.70
N LYS A 63 -6.43 -4.64 -11.61
CA LYS A 63 -7.31 -3.62 -12.24
C LYS A 63 -7.12 -2.25 -11.60
N GLY A 64 -6.96 -2.24 -10.28
CA GLY A 64 -6.76 -1.06 -9.46
C GLY A 64 -6.50 -1.44 -8.01
N ALA A 65 -6.02 -0.47 -7.24
CA ALA A 65 -5.81 -0.61 -5.81
C ALA A 65 -5.89 0.76 -5.14
N TYR A 66 -6.37 0.79 -3.91
CA TYR A 66 -6.27 1.94 -3.03
C TYR A 66 -5.07 1.69 -2.12
N VAL A 67 -4.01 2.49 -2.26
CA VAL A 67 -2.78 2.34 -1.48
C VAL A 67 -2.54 3.59 -0.64
N THR A 68 -2.55 3.42 0.68
CA THR A 68 -2.18 4.48 1.62
C THR A 68 -0.79 4.19 2.17
N ILE A 69 0.12 5.17 2.08
CA ILE A 69 1.47 5.09 2.64
C ILE A 69 1.59 6.15 3.73
N GLN A 70 1.85 5.71 4.95
CA GLN A 70 2.21 6.56 6.09
C GLN A 70 3.70 6.41 6.38
N ASP A 71 4.49 7.38 5.96
CA ASP A 71 5.95 7.41 6.11
C ASP A 71 6.39 8.23 7.33
N ASN A 72 7.21 7.62 8.19
CA ASN A 72 7.85 8.27 9.32
C ASN A 72 9.38 8.31 9.16
N GLY A 73 9.86 8.53 7.92
CA GLY A 73 11.27 8.56 7.57
C GLY A 73 11.85 7.19 7.17
N ALA A 74 11.05 6.35 6.51
CA ALA A 74 11.53 5.05 6.04
C ALA A 74 12.46 5.22 4.83
N LEU A 75 13.43 4.29 4.70
CA LEU A 75 14.28 4.21 3.51
C LEU A 75 13.46 3.73 2.31
N ALA A 76 13.84 4.15 1.10
CA ALA A 76 13.17 3.75 -0.14
C ALA A 76 13.11 2.22 -0.33
N ILE A 77 14.15 1.50 0.11
CA ILE A 77 14.20 0.03 0.08
C ILE A 77 13.13 -0.60 0.99
N THR A 78 12.95 -0.04 2.19
CA THR A 78 11.94 -0.48 3.18
C THR A 78 10.55 -0.22 2.64
N MET A 79 10.31 1.00 2.13
CA MET A 79 9.04 1.41 1.56
C MET A 79 8.61 0.48 0.42
N ARG A 80 9.54 0.17 -0.49
CA ARG A 80 9.28 -0.78 -1.57
C ARG A 80 8.90 -2.16 -1.05
N ALA A 81 9.69 -2.72 -0.14
CA ALA A 81 9.42 -4.04 0.43
C ALA A 81 8.05 -4.09 1.13
N ARG A 82 7.68 -3.03 1.86
CA ARG A 82 6.38 -2.93 2.55
C ARG A 82 5.22 -2.83 1.57
N ILE A 83 5.34 -2.03 0.52
CA ILE A 83 4.32 -1.90 -0.55
C ILE A 83 4.11 -3.24 -1.24
N GLU A 84 5.19 -3.89 -1.71
CA GLU A 84 5.09 -5.19 -2.38
C GLU A 84 4.46 -6.22 -1.43
N THR A 85 4.89 -6.28 -0.18
CA THR A 85 4.33 -7.19 0.83
C THR A 85 2.84 -6.93 1.09
N ALA A 86 2.41 -5.66 1.18
CA ALA A 86 1.01 -5.33 1.41
C ALA A 86 0.14 -5.78 0.23
N ILE A 87 0.60 -5.56 -1.01
CA ILE A 87 -0.09 -6.00 -2.22
C ILE A 87 -0.13 -7.53 -2.30
N GLU A 88 0.99 -8.20 -2.04
CA GLU A 88 1.06 -9.67 -2.03
C GLU A 88 0.14 -10.28 -0.98
N ARG A 89 0.06 -9.70 0.23
CA ARG A 89 -0.90 -10.14 1.26
C ARG A 89 -2.33 -9.93 0.79
N CYS A 90 -2.62 -8.77 0.21
CA CYS A 90 -3.96 -8.46 -0.30
C CYS A 90 -4.37 -9.48 -1.38
N LEU A 91 -3.46 -9.85 -2.28
CA LEU A 91 -3.65 -10.89 -3.28
C LEU A 91 -3.75 -12.30 -2.70
N GLY A 92 -2.90 -12.64 -1.72
CA GLY A 92 -2.89 -13.95 -1.07
C GLY A 92 -4.14 -14.21 -0.22
N GLU A 93 -4.73 -13.17 0.38
CA GLU A 93 -6.03 -13.29 1.04
C GLU A 93 -7.18 -13.52 0.05
N ASN A 94 -7.04 -13.12 -1.23
CA ASN A 94 -7.99 -13.53 -2.28
C ASN A 94 -7.83 -15.01 -2.68
N ASP A 95 -6.66 -15.62 -2.46
CA ASP A 95 -6.38 -17.01 -2.82
C ASP A 95 -6.90 -18.01 -1.74
N HIS A 96 -7.37 -17.51 -0.59
CA HIS A 96 -7.88 -18.33 0.51
C HIS A 96 -9.36 -18.73 0.40
N GLU A 97 -10.04 -18.46 -0.72
CA GLU A 97 -11.39 -18.98 -1.01
C GLU A 97 -11.37 -20.25 -1.91
N GLY A 98 -10.29 -21.04 -1.85
CA GLY A 98 -10.07 -22.17 -2.75
C GLY A 98 -9.53 -23.47 -2.15
N ARG A 99 -9.69 -23.73 -0.84
CA ARG A 99 -9.33 -25.03 -0.24
C ARG A 99 -10.47 -25.67 0.54
#